data_AF-A0A940ALA1-F1
#
_entry.id   AF-A0A940ALA1-F1
#
_cell.length_a   1.000
_cell.length_b   1.000
_cell.length_c   1.000
_cell.angle_alpha   90.00
_cell.angle_beta   90.00
_cell.angle_gamma   90.00
#
_symmetry.space_group_name_H-M   'P 1'
#
loop_
_entity.id
_entity.type
_entity.pdbx_description
1 polymer ?
#
loop_
_entity_poly.entity_id
_entity_poly.type
_entity_poly.pdbx_seq_one_letter_code
_entity_poly.pdbx_strand_id
1 'polypeptide(L)'
;MKNNMTFDSLYKSVTKLNAAFEDDTAKAINRNVTARNWLIGFYIVHYEQKGEDRAKYGEKTLQKLSEKLNKKSLSYRNLRLYRQFYLEFASLEKPIFDYVLHEFAGEKALLTGIKNNLIEDKTVSKDLAISDCQIGQIPSAQSEELQIPLILSVQQ
;
A
#
# COMPACT_ATOMS: atom_id res chain seq x y z
N MET A 1 4.23 14.55 51.07
CA MET A 1 3.48 15.68 50.47
C MET A 1 2.22 15.10 49.84
N LYS A 2 1.02 15.56 50.21
CA LYS A 2 -0.24 15.04 49.65
C LYS A 2 -0.33 15.51 48.19
N ASN A 3 -0.26 14.58 47.24
CA ASN A 3 -0.63 14.83 45.84
C ASN A 3 -2.15 15.03 45.80
N ASN A 4 -2.60 16.26 46.05
CA ASN A 4 -4.02 16.57 45.97
C ASN A 4 -4.37 16.75 44.49
N MET A 5 -4.87 15.67 43.87
CA MET A 5 -5.38 15.71 42.50
C MET A 5 -6.54 16.71 42.47
N THR A 6 -6.35 17.85 41.78
CA THR A 6 -7.41 18.84 41.59
C THR A 6 -8.28 18.44 40.41
N PHE A 7 -9.53 18.89 40.38
CA PHE A 7 -10.43 18.67 39.24
C PHE A 7 -9.82 19.16 37.93
N ASP A 8 -9.16 20.32 37.93
CA ASP A 8 -8.45 20.84 36.74
C ASP A 8 -7.32 19.93 36.28
N SER A 9 -6.56 19.32 37.23
CA SER A 9 -5.51 18.37 36.89
C SER A 9 -6.07 17.08 36.31
N LEU A 10 -7.22 16.62 36.81
CA LEU A 10 -7.96 15.47 36.29
C LEU A 10 -8.47 15.76 34.88
N TYR A 11 -9.18 16.88 34.69
CA TYR A 11 -9.68 17.32 33.38
C TYR A 11 -8.57 17.36 32.33
N LYS A 12 -7.45 18.05 32.65
CA LYS A 12 -6.29 18.11 31.75
C LYS A 12 -5.72 16.74 31.43
N SER A 13 -5.67 15.83 32.42
CA SER A 13 -5.15 14.48 32.23
C SER A 13 -6.05 13.65 31.33
N VAL A 14 -7.37 13.67 31.56
CA VAL A 14 -8.36 12.96 30.74
C VAL A 14 -8.37 13.48 29.30
N THR A 15 -8.38 14.80 29.10
CA THR A 15 -8.34 15.39 27.76
C THR A 15 -7.06 15.02 27.00
N LYS A 16 -5.90 15.07 27.68
CA LYS A 16 -4.63 14.64 27.06
C LYS A 16 -4.62 13.17 26.70
N LEU A 17 -5.16 12.31 27.58
CA LEU A 17 -5.26 10.88 27.34
C LEU A 17 -6.13 10.63 26.09
N ASN A 18 -7.33 11.23 26.03
CA ASN A 18 -8.23 11.06 24.90
C ASN A 18 -7.57 11.49 23.58
N ALA A 19 -6.96 12.68 23.54
CA ALA A 19 -6.26 13.17 22.35
C ALA A 19 -5.11 12.25 21.91
N ALA A 20 -4.36 11.68 22.85
CA ALA A 20 -3.28 10.75 22.53
C ALA A 20 -3.80 9.44 21.90
N PHE A 21 -4.92 8.90 22.40
CA PHE A 21 -5.53 7.68 21.84
C PHE A 21 -6.20 7.93 20.49
N GLU A 22 -6.80 9.11 20.28
CA GLU A 22 -7.35 9.50 18.97
C GLU A 22 -6.23 9.60 17.92
N ASP A 23 -5.11 10.23 18.25
CA ASP A 23 -3.93 10.34 17.38
C ASP A 23 -3.33 8.96 17.06
N ASP A 24 -3.18 8.10 18.07
CA ASP A 24 -2.67 6.73 17.84
C ASP A 24 -3.63 5.90 16.96
N THR A 25 -4.93 6.01 17.19
CA THR A 25 -5.96 5.36 16.37
C THR A 25 -5.88 5.83 14.91
N ALA A 26 -5.77 7.14 14.69
CA ALA A 26 -5.64 7.71 13.35
C ALA A 26 -4.38 7.19 12.64
N LYS A 27 -3.24 7.12 13.36
CA LYS A 27 -1.99 6.54 12.84
C LYS A 27 -2.14 5.06 12.49
N ALA A 28 -2.79 4.27 13.33
CA ALA A 28 -3.04 2.85 13.07
C ALA A 28 -3.92 2.64 11.83
N ILE A 29 -4.99 3.42 11.68
CA ILE A 29 -5.85 3.39 10.50
C ILE A 29 -5.05 3.74 9.24
N ASN A 30 -4.25 4.81 9.29
CA ASN A 30 -3.46 5.24 8.15
C ASN A 30 -2.42 4.18 7.73
N ARG A 31 -1.71 3.57 8.70
CA ARG A 31 -0.78 2.46 8.44
C ARG A 31 -1.49 1.28 7.75
N ASN A 32 -2.65 0.88 8.28
CA ASN A 32 -3.42 -0.24 7.74
C ASN A 32 -3.94 0.03 6.33
N VAL A 33 -4.50 1.22 6.06
CA VAL A 33 -5.02 1.57 4.74
C VAL A 33 -3.88 1.66 3.71
N THR A 34 -2.76 2.26 4.07
CA THR A 34 -1.57 2.34 3.20
C THR A 34 -1.03 0.95 2.86
N ALA A 35 -0.80 0.11 3.88
CA ALA A 35 -0.31 -1.25 3.69
C ALA A 35 -1.28 -2.07 2.82
N ARG A 36 -2.58 -2.03 3.12
CA ARG A 36 -3.62 -2.71 2.32
C ARG A 36 -3.61 -2.28 0.86
N ASN A 37 -3.61 -0.98 0.61
CA ASN A 37 -3.69 -0.44 -0.74
C ASN A 37 -2.44 -0.81 -1.55
N TRP A 38 -1.26 -0.72 -0.94
CA TRP A 38 0.00 -1.15 -1.56
C TRP A 38 0.00 -2.64 -1.88
N LEU A 39 -0.39 -3.48 -0.91
CA LEU A 39 -0.45 -4.94 -1.08
C LEU A 39 -1.43 -5.38 -2.18
N ILE A 40 -2.57 -4.70 -2.30
CA ILE A 40 -3.50 -4.96 -3.42
C ILE A 40 -2.80 -4.67 -4.76
N GLY A 41 -2.06 -3.56 -4.85
CA GLY A 41 -1.25 -3.24 -6.02
C GLY A 41 -0.22 -4.33 -6.35
N PHE A 42 0.52 -4.79 -5.33
CA PHE A 42 1.46 -5.89 -5.44
C PHE A 42 0.81 -7.15 -6.04
N TYR A 43 -0.33 -7.59 -5.49
CA TYR A 43 -1.03 -8.77 -5.98
C TYR A 43 -1.54 -8.61 -7.42
N ILE A 44 -2.01 -7.42 -7.78
CA ILE A 44 -2.45 -7.13 -9.15
C ILE A 44 -1.28 -7.27 -10.12
N VAL A 45 -0.14 -6.63 -9.85
CA VAL A 45 1.02 -6.66 -10.76
C VAL A 45 1.59 -8.08 -10.84
N HIS A 46 1.68 -8.78 -9.72
CA HIS A 46 2.15 -10.16 -9.71
C HIS A 46 1.24 -11.09 -10.53
N TYR A 47 -0.09 -10.92 -10.43
CA TYR A 47 -1.04 -11.66 -11.27
C TYR A 47 -0.91 -11.30 -12.76
N GLU A 48 -0.71 -10.02 -13.09
CA GLU A 48 -0.53 -9.59 -14.48
C GLU A 48 0.74 -10.16 -15.13
N GLN A 49 1.79 -10.41 -14.34
CA GLN A 49 3.07 -10.96 -14.79
C GLN A 49 3.09 -12.49 -14.85
N LYS A 50 2.60 -13.16 -13.80
CA LYS A 50 2.74 -14.62 -13.60
C LYS A 50 1.42 -15.38 -13.55
N GLY A 51 0.28 -14.72 -13.74
CA GLY A 51 -1.04 -15.36 -13.67
C GLY A 51 -1.23 -16.38 -14.78
N GLU A 52 -1.45 -17.65 -14.43
CA GLU A 52 -1.65 -18.74 -15.40
C GLU A 52 -2.84 -18.49 -16.33
N ASP A 53 -3.92 -17.94 -15.80
CA ASP A 53 -5.13 -17.61 -16.55
C ASP A 53 -5.19 -16.15 -17.01
N ARG A 54 -4.11 -15.37 -16.85
CA ARG A 54 -4.05 -13.95 -17.26
C ARG A 54 -4.43 -13.75 -18.72
N ALA A 55 -4.11 -14.69 -19.61
CA ALA A 55 -4.49 -14.63 -21.02
C ALA A 55 -6.02 -14.62 -21.25
N LYS A 56 -6.81 -15.20 -20.33
CA LYS A 56 -8.28 -15.24 -20.40
C LYS A 56 -8.92 -13.90 -20.00
N TYR A 57 -8.25 -13.12 -19.16
CA TYR A 57 -8.75 -11.86 -18.62
C TYR A 57 -8.15 -10.64 -19.33
N GLY A 58 -6.88 -10.72 -19.72
CA GLY A 58 -6.16 -9.72 -20.52
C GLY A 58 -6.24 -8.32 -19.92
N GLU A 59 -6.48 -7.33 -20.78
CA GLU A 59 -6.62 -5.92 -20.40
C GLU A 59 -7.85 -5.62 -19.52
N LYS A 60 -8.83 -6.54 -19.44
CA LYS A 60 -10.05 -6.39 -18.62
C LYS A 60 -9.92 -6.95 -17.21
N THR A 61 -8.70 -7.30 -16.77
CA THR A 61 -8.44 -7.89 -15.45
C THR A 61 -9.00 -7.03 -14.32
N LEU A 62 -8.65 -5.73 -14.28
CA LEU A 62 -9.11 -4.83 -13.21
C LEU A 62 -10.63 -4.61 -13.22
N GLN A 63 -11.23 -4.56 -14.42
CA GLN A 63 -12.67 -4.36 -14.56
C GLN A 63 -13.44 -5.54 -13.95
N LYS A 64 -13.11 -6.76 -14.39
CA LYS A 64 -13.71 -8.00 -13.88
C LYS A 64 -13.43 -8.19 -12.39
N LEU A 65 -12.23 -7.83 -11.91
CA LEU A 65 -11.89 -7.89 -10.50
C LEU A 65 -12.78 -6.94 -9.68
N SER A 66 -13.00 -5.71 -10.15
CA SER A 66 -13.87 -4.74 -9.47
C SER A 66 -15.33 -5.18 -9.44
N GLU A 67 -15.84 -5.75 -10.54
CA GLU A 67 -17.20 -6.29 -10.63
C GLU A 67 -17.40 -7.44 -9.65
N LYS A 68 -16.41 -8.34 -9.55
CA LYS A 68 -16.46 -9.48 -8.61
C LYS A 68 -16.36 -9.04 -7.14
N LEU A 69 -15.54 -8.03 -6.84
CA LEU A 69 -15.37 -7.52 -5.48
C LEU A 69 -16.56 -6.68 -5.00
N ASN A 70 -17.22 -5.95 -5.91
CA ASN A 70 -18.42 -5.15 -5.67
C ASN A 70 -18.38 -4.30 -4.38
N LYS A 71 -17.27 -3.57 -4.17
CA LYS A 71 -17.08 -2.69 -3.00
C LYS A 71 -16.56 -1.34 -3.47
N LYS A 72 -17.09 -0.25 -2.92
CA LYS A 72 -16.69 1.13 -3.27
C LYS A 72 -15.18 1.37 -3.10
N SER A 73 -14.60 0.83 -2.02
CA SER A 73 -13.15 0.92 -1.74
C SER A 73 -12.27 0.06 -2.66
N LEU A 74 -12.88 -0.84 -3.44
CA LEU A 74 -12.24 -1.75 -4.41
C LEU A 74 -12.83 -1.58 -5.82
N SER A 75 -13.28 -0.37 -6.15
CA SER A 75 -13.76 -0.02 -7.49
C SER A 75 -12.64 -0.10 -8.54
N TYR A 76 -13.00 -0.20 -9.81
CA TYR A 76 -12.05 -0.21 -10.93
C TYR A 76 -11.02 0.93 -10.84
N ARG A 77 -11.50 2.15 -10.54
CA ARG A 77 -10.65 3.33 -10.35
C ARG A 77 -9.65 3.12 -9.22
N ASN A 78 -10.10 2.62 -8.06
CA ASN A 78 -9.23 2.40 -6.92
C ASN A 78 -8.20 1.29 -7.19
N LEU A 79 -8.60 0.20 -7.84
CA LEU A 79 -7.67 -0.88 -8.21
C LEU A 79 -6.57 -0.38 -9.16
N ARG A 80 -6.90 0.51 -10.11
CA ARG A 80 -5.92 1.18 -10.96
C ARG A 80 -4.95 2.04 -10.14
N LEU A 81 -5.45 2.79 -9.16
CA LEU A 81 -4.62 3.60 -8.27
C LEU A 81 -3.71 2.73 -7.40
N TYR A 82 -4.20 1.62 -6.85
CA TYR A 82 -3.40 0.71 -6.04
C TYR A 82 -2.29 0.03 -6.85
N ARG A 83 -2.61 -0.39 -8.08
CA ARG A 83 -1.62 -0.91 -9.04
C ARG A 83 -0.52 0.12 -9.31
N GLN A 84 -0.90 1.38 -9.58
CA GLN A 84 0.07 2.46 -9.79
C GLN A 84 0.91 2.73 -8.53
N PHE A 85 0.27 2.75 -7.36
CA PHE A 85 0.93 2.97 -6.08
C PHE A 85 2.04 1.93 -5.82
N TYR A 86 1.79 0.65 -6.12
CA TYR A 86 2.83 -0.36 -6.03
C TYR A 86 3.99 -0.12 -7.01
N LEU A 87 3.69 0.18 -8.27
CA LEU A 87 4.72 0.40 -9.30
C LEU A 87 5.61 1.61 -9.00
N GLU A 88 5.05 2.70 -8.48
CA GLU A 88 5.80 3.91 -8.15
C GLU A 88 6.59 3.78 -6.84
N PHE A 89 6.07 3.01 -5.88
CA PHE A 89 6.62 2.92 -4.53
C PHE A 89 7.05 1.49 -4.17
N ALA A 90 7.70 0.81 -5.11
CA ALA A 90 8.23 -0.55 -4.89
C ALA A 90 9.22 -0.61 -3.71
N SER A 91 9.94 0.49 -3.43
CA SER A 91 10.87 0.58 -2.29
C SER A 91 10.21 0.43 -0.91
N LEU A 92 8.88 0.54 -0.81
CA LEU A 92 8.12 0.34 0.43
C LEU A 92 7.89 -1.13 0.78
N GLU A 93 8.35 -2.06 -0.07
CA GLU A 93 8.20 -3.50 0.10
C GLU A 93 8.59 -3.97 1.51
N LYS A 94 9.85 -3.78 1.89
CA LYS A 94 10.39 -4.21 3.19
C LYS A 94 9.61 -3.62 4.38
N PRO A 95 9.44 -2.30 4.52
CA PRO A 95 8.75 -1.74 5.68
C PRO A 95 7.27 -2.16 5.76
N ILE A 96 6.58 -2.33 4.63
CA ILE A 96 5.18 -2.79 4.62
C ILE A 96 5.10 -4.26 5.04
N PHE A 97 5.98 -5.12 4.54
CA PHE A 97 5.98 -6.52 4.96
C PHE A 97 6.40 -6.70 6.41
N ASP A 98 7.40 -5.96 6.88
CA ASP A 98 7.80 -5.98 8.29
C ASP A 98 6.61 -5.58 9.19
N TYR A 99 5.88 -4.51 8.81
CA TYR A 99 4.67 -4.08 9.51
C TYR A 99 3.59 -5.16 9.52
N VAL A 100 3.26 -5.72 8.35
CA VAL A 100 2.18 -6.71 8.21
C VAL A 100 2.52 -8.02 8.93
N LEU A 101 3.77 -8.45 8.87
CA LEU A 101 4.24 -9.65 9.56
C LEU A 101 4.17 -9.50 11.08
N HIS A 102 4.48 -8.33 11.61
CA HIS A 102 4.37 -8.04 13.04
C HIS A 102 2.91 -7.93 13.48
N GLU A 103 2.10 -7.16 12.75
CA GLU A 103 0.71 -6.83 13.13
C GLU A 103 -0.27 -8.00 12.91
N PHE A 104 -0.07 -8.77 11.84
CA PHE A 104 -0.97 -9.86 11.42
C PHE A 104 -0.32 -11.24 11.52
N ALA A 105 0.63 -11.43 12.44
CA ALA A 105 1.37 -12.70 12.62
C ALA A 105 0.48 -13.95 12.77
N GLY A 106 -0.77 -13.79 13.23
CA GLY A 106 -1.76 -14.86 13.36
C GLY A 106 -2.43 -15.27 12.04
N GLU A 107 -2.36 -14.45 11.00
CA GLU A 107 -3.08 -14.62 9.73
C GLU A 107 -2.20 -15.28 8.67
N LYS A 108 -1.72 -16.50 8.99
CA LYS A 108 -0.77 -17.28 8.17
C LYS A 108 -1.15 -17.38 6.69
N ALA A 109 -2.45 -17.39 6.35
CA ALA A 109 -2.93 -17.45 4.98
C ALA A 109 -2.54 -16.22 4.13
N LEU A 110 -2.59 -15.02 4.71
CA LEU A 110 -2.12 -13.80 4.04
C LEU A 110 -0.60 -13.82 3.84
N LEU A 111 0.12 -14.39 4.80
CA LEU A 111 1.57 -14.45 4.84
C LEU A 111 2.16 -15.49 3.87
N THR A 112 1.47 -16.60 3.62
CA THR A 112 1.93 -17.64 2.66
C THR A 112 1.96 -17.12 1.22
N GLY A 113 0.92 -16.36 0.80
CA GLY A 113 0.89 -15.74 -0.52
C GLY A 113 2.00 -14.71 -0.71
N ILE A 114 2.26 -13.90 0.33
CA ILE A 114 3.34 -12.92 0.35
C ILE A 114 4.72 -13.59 0.26
N LYS A 115 5.00 -14.56 1.12
CA LYS A 115 6.33 -15.20 1.21
C LYS A 115 6.69 -15.99 -0.04
N ASN A 116 5.75 -16.73 -0.63
CA ASN A 116 6.02 -17.51 -1.84
C ASN A 116 6.34 -16.58 -3.03
N ASN A 117 5.63 -15.46 -3.15
CA ASN A 117 5.87 -14.48 -4.23
C ASN A 117 7.21 -13.73 -4.06
N LEU A 118 7.63 -13.42 -2.82
CA LEU A 118 8.92 -12.78 -2.52
C LEU A 118 10.13 -13.71 -2.70
N ILE A 119 9.96 -15.02 -2.50
CA ILE A 119 11.02 -16.01 -2.70
C ILE A 119 11.30 -16.20 -4.19
N GLU A 120 10.28 -16.14 -5.05
CA GLU A 120 10.47 -16.21 -6.51
C GLU A 120 11.07 -14.94 -7.12
N ASP A 121 10.86 -13.76 -6.54
CA ASP A 121 11.41 -12.51 -7.08
C ASP A 121 12.93 -12.40 -6.87
N LYS A 122 13.46 -13.02 -5.79
CA LYS A 122 14.91 -13.14 -5.57
C LYS A 122 15.62 -14.04 -6.57
N THR A 123 14.92 -14.97 -7.22
CA THR A 123 15.49 -15.79 -8.30
C THR A 123 15.54 -15.04 -9.64
N VAL A 124 14.65 -14.06 -9.87
CA VAL A 124 14.60 -13.31 -11.14
C VAL A 124 15.67 -12.22 -11.24
N SER A 125 16.19 -11.71 -10.11
CA SER A 125 17.30 -10.73 -10.12
C SER A 125 18.65 -11.25 -10.66
N LYS A 126 18.83 -12.55 -10.88
CA LYS A 126 20.05 -13.10 -11.50
C LYS A 126 19.96 -13.37 -13.00
N ASP A 127 18.75 -13.43 -13.57
CA ASP A 127 18.55 -13.88 -14.96
C ASP A 127 18.21 -12.74 -15.94
N LEU A 128 18.23 -11.48 -15.51
CA LEU A 128 18.15 -10.31 -16.40
C LEU A 128 19.50 -9.90 -17.00
N ALA A 129 20.43 -10.85 -17.14
CA ALA A 129 21.59 -10.68 -18.00
C ALA A 129 21.30 -11.29 -19.39
N ILE A 130 21.25 -10.40 -20.40
CA ILE A 130 21.33 -10.63 -21.86
C ILE A 130 19.97 -10.92 -22.52
N SER A 131 19.44 -10.09 -23.44
CA SER A 131 20.05 -9.74 -24.73
C SER A 131 19.45 -8.47 -25.34
N ASP A 132 20.29 -7.83 -26.16
CA ASP A 132 20.05 -6.62 -26.95
C ASP A 132 18.67 -6.53 -27.60
N CYS A 133 17.83 -5.63 -27.10
CA CYS A 133 16.70 -5.09 -27.86
C CYS A 133 16.93 -3.60 -28.04
N GLN A 134 17.45 -3.21 -29.21
CA GLN A 134 17.51 -1.82 -29.61
C GLN A 134 16.08 -1.31 -29.83
N ILE A 135 15.57 -0.54 -28.87
CA ILE A 135 14.39 0.31 -29.09
C ILE A 135 14.87 1.75 -29.07
N GLY A 136 14.56 2.43 -30.17
CA GLY A 136 15.11 3.71 -30.58
C GLY A 136 14.96 4.84 -29.57
N GLN A 137 15.86 5.80 -29.79
CA GLN A 137 16.00 7.09 -29.14
C GLN A 137 14.66 7.73 -28.72
N ILE A 138 14.57 8.12 -27.44
CA ILE A 138 13.59 9.09 -26.94
C ILE A 138 14.37 10.40 -26.70
N PRO A 139 13.95 11.54 -27.29
CA PRO A 139 14.66 12.81 -27.14
C PRO A 139 14.47 13.39 -25.74
N SER A 140 15.51 14.09 -25.28
CA SER A 140 15.56 14.80 -24.00
C SER A 140 14.39 15.77 -23.84
N ALA A 141 13.53 15.53 -22.85
CA ALA A 141 12.56 16.50 -22.38
C ALA A 141 12.90 16.88 -20.92
N GLN A 142 12.90 18.19 -20.70
CA GLN A 142 13.41 18.90 -19.54
C GLN A 142 12.60 18.59 -18.28
N SER A 143 13.29 18.59 -17.14
CA SER A 143 12.74 18.50 -15.80
C SER A 143 11.84 19.71 -15.50
N GLU A 144 10.53 19.50 -15.44
CA GLU A 144 9.61 20.40 -14.75
C GLU A 144 9.10 19.71 -13.49
N GLU A 145 9.41 20.32 -12.35
CA GLU A 145 9.02 19.90 -11.01
C GLU A 145 7.50 19.82 -10.89
N LEU A 146 6.97 18.62 -10.66
CA LEU A 146 5.58 18.45 -10.26
C LEU A 146 5.41 18.89 -8.79
N GLN A 147 5.03 20.15 -8.59
CA GLN A 147 4.41 20.59 -7.34
C GLN A 147 3.10 19.81 -7.13
N ILE A 148 3.08 18.94 -6.12
CA ILE A 148 1.87 18.28 -5.65
C ILE A 148 1.13 19.25 -4.71
N PRO A 149 -0.09 19.72 -5.04
CA PRO A 149 -0.85 20.55 -4.12
C PRO A 149 -1.37 19.73 -2.94
N LEU A 150 -1.07 20.22 -1.74
CA LEU A 150 -1.53 19.71 -0.45
C LEU A 150 -3.05 19.93 -0.34
N ILE A 151 -3.87 18.90 -0.58
CA ILE A 151 -5.31 18.97 -0.29
C ILE A 151 -5.51 18.67 1.20
N LEU A 152 -5.45 19.71 2.02
CA LEU A 152 -6.03 19.75 3.37
C LEU A 152 -7.25 20.67 3.32
N SER A 153 -8.46 20.09 3.27
CA SER A 153 -9.67 20.77 3.78
C SER A 153 -10.81 19.78 3.97
N VAL A 154 -10.93 19.20 5.17
CA VAL A 154 -12.22 18.79 5.72
C VAL A 154 -12.23 19.22 7.18
N GLN A 155 -12.77 20.40 7.44
CA GLN A 155 -13.52 20.73 8.67
C GLN A 155 -14.40 21.96 8.38
N GLN A 156 -15.71 21.74 8.29
CA GLN A 156 -16.74 22.29 9.19
C GLN A 156 -18.05 21.54 8.96
#